data_AF-A0A1A7WF11-F1
#
_entry.id   AF-A0A1A7WF11-F1
#
_cell.length_a   1.000
_cell.length_b   1.000
_cell.length_c   1.000
_cell.angle_alpha   90.00
_cell.angle_beta   90.00
_cell.angle_gamma   90.00
#
_symmetry.space_group_name_H-M   'P 1'
#
loop_
_entity.id
_entity.type
_entity.pdbx_description
1 polymer ?
#
loop_
_entity_poly.entity_id
_entity_poly.type
_entity_poly.pdbx_seq_one_letter_code
_entity_poly.pdbx_strand_id
1 'polypeptide(L)' 'LQRVTFSSSVGVSLPCPAGGAPHAVLRWYLAAGDDIYDVPHIRHVHANGSLQLYPFSPSAYNSIIHDNEYFCTAENQAG' A
#
# COMPACT_ATOMS: atom_id res chain seq x y z
N LEU A 1 12.99 -7.43 0.01
CA LEU A 1 12.12 -6.75 0.98
C LEU A 1 12.68 -5.34 1.20
N GLN A 2 11.86 -4.31 0.97
CA GLN A 2 12.24 -2.91 1.19
C GLN A 2 11.61 -2.44 2.50
N ARG A 3 12.44 -1.95 3.44
CA ARG A 3 11.95 -1.33 4.68
C ARG A 3 11.81 0.17 4.46
N VAL A 4 10.65 0.71 4.80
CA VAL A 4 10.38 2.15 4.73
C VAL A 4 10.00 2.65 6.11
N THR A 5 10.65 3.72 6.56
CA THR A 5 10.28 4.45 7.77
C THR A 5 9.82 5.84 7.35
N PHE A 6 8.72 6.30 7.92
CA PHE A 6 8.10 7.56 7.54
C PHE A 6 7.64 8.32 8.78
N SER A 7 7.46 9.63 8.63
CA SER A 7 6.94 10.47 9.71
C SER A 7 5.43 10.36 9.78
N SER A 8 4.87 10.15 10.98
CA SER A 8 3.41 10.18 11.17
C SER A 8 2.79 11.55 10.83
N SER A 9 3.56 12.64 10.88
CA SER A 9 3.07 13.97 10.48
C SER A 9 3.08 14.23 8.97
N VAL A 10 3.73 13.37 8.17
CA VAL A 10 3.90 13.54 6.71
C VAL A 10 3.25 12.41 5.92
N GLY A 11 3.24 11.19 6.46
CA GLY A 11 2.82 10.00 5.71
C GLY A 11 3.88 9.53 4.72
N VAL A 12 3.48 8.64 3.81
CA VAL A 12 4.34 8.10 2.75
C VAL A 12 3.52 7.64 1.56
N SER A 13 4.07 7.81 0.35
CA SER A 13 3.55 7.19 -0.88
C SER A 13 4.52 6.11 -1.35
N LEU A 14 4.01 4.89 -1.51
CA LEU A 14 4.79 3.72 -1.90
C LEU A 14 4.43 3.35 -3.34
N PRO A 15 5.36 3.46 -4.31
CA PRO A 15 5.11 2.97 -5.66
C PRO A 15 5.03 1.45 -5.65
N CYS A 16 4.11 0.89 -6.42
CA CYS A 16 4.08 -0.55 -6.65
C CYS A 16 5.23 -0.94 -7.59
N PRO A 17 6.14 -1.87 -7.19
CA PRO A 17 7.23 -2.31 -8.06
C PRO A 17 6.78 -3.34 -9.09
N ALA A 18 5.55 -3.87 -8.99
CA ALA A 18 5.02 -4.86 -9.90
C ALA A 18 4.43 -4.20 -11.16
N GLY A 19 4.47 -4.92 -12.28
CA GLY A 19 3.92 -4.51 -13.55
C GLY A 19 3.99 -5.67 -14.55
N GLY A 20 3.39 -5.52 -15.71
CA GLY A 20 3.35 -6.58 -16.71
C GLY A 20 2.98 -6.08 -18.10
N ALA A 21 3.30 -6.89 -19.10
CA ALA A 21 2.88 -6.73 -20.49
C ALA A 21 2.09 -7.98 -20.92
N PRO A 22 0.83 -7.87 -21.40
CA PRO A 22 0.00 -6.65 -21.55
C PRO A 22 -0.23 -5.89 -20.23
N HIS A 23 -0.72 -4.64 -20.29
CA HIS A 23 -0.91 -3.80 -19.10
C HIS A 23 -1.60 -4.56 -17.96
N ALA A 24 -0.97 -4.60 -16.79
CA ALA A 24 -1.43 -5.34 -15.63
C ALA A 24 -2.18 -4.47 -14.63
N VAL A 25 -3.16 -5.06 -13.97
CA VAL A 25 -3.88 -4.44 -12.85
C VAL A 25 -3.06 -4.62 -11.59
N LEU A 26 -2.79 -3.53 -10.88
CA LEU A 26 -2.02 -3.53 -9.65
C LEU A 26 -2.94 -3.70 -8.45
N ARG A 27 -2.55 -4.56 -7.51
CA ARG A 27 -3.29 -4.82 -6.26
C ARG A 27 -2.34 -4.88 -5.07
N TRP A 28 -2.85 -4.50 -3.90
CA TRP A 28 -2.10 -4.48 -2.65
C TRP A 28 -2.72 -5.37 -1.59
N TYR A 29 -1.87 -6.04 -0.82
CA TYR A 29 -2.23 -7.02 0.20
C TYR A 29 -1.40 -6.80 1.47
N LEU A 30 -1.95 -7.21 2.61
CA LEU A 30 -1.16 -7.41 3.83
C LEU A 30 -0.47 -8.77 3.80
N ALA A 31 0.62 -8.93 4.55
CA ALA A 31 1.33 -10.21 4.69
C ALA A 31 0.44 -11.39 5.12
N ALA A 32 -0.62 -11.10 5.87
CA ALA A 32 -1.60 -12.11 6.28
C ALA A 32 -2.41 -12.70 5.11
N GLY A 33 -2.28 -12.15 3.89
CA GLY A 33 -3.03 -12.55 2.70
C GLY A 33 -4.34 -11.80 2.51
N ASP A 34 -4.70 -10.90 3.44
CA ASP A 34 -5.90 -10.08 3.35
C ASP A 34 -5.73 -8.95 2.33
N ASP A 35 -6.76 -8.74 1.52
CA ASP A 35 -6.90 -7.55 0.69
C ASP A 35 -6.85 -6.28 1.56
N ILE A 36 -6.21 -5.24 1.05
CA ILE A 36 -6.28 -3.94 1.71
C ILE A 36 -7.52 -3.18 1.26
N TYR A 37 -8.26 -2.65 2.24
CA TYR A 37 -9.37 -1.73 1.99
C TYR A 37 -8.94 -0.28 2.22
N ASP A 38 -9.60 0.63 1.51
CA ASP A 38 -9.46 2.06 1.73
C ASP A 38 -9.94 2.43 3.13
N VAL A 39 -9.12 3.21 3.83
CA VAL A 39 -9.47 3.78 5.13
C VAL A 39 -9.45 5.29 4.95
N PRO A 40 -10.62 5.96 4.98
CA PRO A 40 -10.71 7.39 4.74
C PRO A 40 -9.68 8.17 5.57
N HIS A 41 -8.91 9.02 4.89
CA HIS A 41 -7.85 9.85 5.48
C HIS A 41 -6.67 9.12 6.14
N ILE A 42 -6.56 7.80 6.00
CA ILE A 42 -5.48 7.00 6.60
C ILE A 42 -4.73 6.20 5.54
N ARG A 43 -5.45 5.49 4.67
CA ARG A 43 -4.86 4.64 3.64
C ARG A 43 -5.69 4.68 2.36
N HIS A 44 -5.02 4.82 1.22
CA HIS A 44 -5.66 4.77 -0.09
C HIS A 44 -4.74 4.18 -1.16
N VAL A 45 -5.29 3.40 -2.08
CA VAL A 45 -4.58 2.98 -3.29
C VAL A 45 -4.99 3.89 -4.45
N HIS A 46 -4.05 4.66 -4.97
CA HIS A 46 -4.30 5.55 -6.10
C HIS A 46 -4.49 4.76 -7.40
N ALA A 47 -5.15 5.39 -8.39
CA ALA A 47 -5.38 4.81 -9.71
C ALA A 47 -4.07 4.46 -10.47
N ASN A 48 -2.95 5.11 -10.12
CA ASN A 48 -1.63 4.77 -10.66
C ASN A 48 -0.97 3.55 -9.97
N GLY A 49 -1.67 2.90 -9.04
CA GLY A 49 -1.20 1.73 -8.28
C GLY A 49 -0.32 2.04 -7.08
N SER A 50 -0.06 3.31 -6.76
CA SER A 50 0.69 3.67 -5.54
C SER A 50 -0.18 3.52 -4.28
N LEU A 51 0.42 3.02 -3.20
CA LEU A 51 -0.19 2.96 -1.87
C LEU A 51 0.17 4.22 -1.08
N GLN A 52 -0.84 5.00 -0.72
CA GLN A 52 -0.69 6.17 0.14
C GLN A 52 -1.07 5.83 1.58
N LEU A 53 -0.15 6.10 2.50
CA LEU A 53 -0.43 6.20 3.94
C LEU A 53 -0.41 7.69 4.30
N TYR A 54 -1.53 8.22 4.76
CA TYR A 54 -1.68 9.63 5.08
C TYR A 54 -1.07 9.96 6.45
N PRO A 55 -0.78 11.25 6.73
CA PRO A 55 -0.46 11.69 8.08
C PRO A 55 -1.51 11.26 9.10
N PHE A 56 -1.09 10.92 10.31
CA PHE A 56 -1.95 10.50 11.41
C PHE A 56 -1.43 11.03 12.75
N SER A 57 -2.33 11.25 13.72
CA SER A 57 -1.94 11.60 15.08
C SER A 57 -1.32 10.38 15.79
N PRO A 58 -0.39 10.56 16.74
CA PRO A 58 0.14 9.42 17.50
C PRO A 58 -0.95 8.55 18.16
N SER A 59 -2.07 9.15 18.59
CA SER A 59 -3.22 8.45 19.15
C SER A 59 -3.99 7.58 18.15
N ALA A 60 -3.87 7.85 16.86
CA ALA A 60 -4.48 7.08 15.78
C ALA A 60 -3.55 5.99 15.23
N TYR A 61 -2.42 5.72 15.91
CA TYR A 61 -1.51 4.65 15.50
C TYR A 61 -2.22 3.29 15.50
N ASN A 62 -2.08 2.57 14.39
CA ASN A 62 -2.54 1.20 14.22
C ASN A 62 -1.42 0.41 13.57
N SER A 63 -0.87 -0.59 14.27
CA SER A 63 0.25 -1.39 13.76
C SER A 63 -0.12 -2.14 12.47
N ILE A 64 -1.37 -2.57 12.29
CA ILE A 64 -1.82 -3.25 11.06
C ILE A 64 -1.67 -2.34 9.84
N ILE A 65 -1.72 -1.03 10.02
CA ILE A 65 -1.61 -0.05 8.92
C ILE A 65 -0.21 0.55 8.85
N HIS A 66 0.33 1.02 9.98
CA HIS A 66 1.53 1.86 10.04
C HIS A 66 2.82 1.08 10.34
N ASP A 67 2.72 -0.20 10.74
CA ASP A 67 3.86 -1.08 11.06
C ASP A 67 3.55 -2.52 10.61
N ASN A 68 3.40 -2.69 9.31
CA ASN A 68 3.03 -3.96 8.69
C ASN A 68 3.75 -4.15 7.36
N GLU A 69 3.75 -5.38 6.88
CA GLU A 69 4.28 -5.77 5.59
C GLU A 69 3.18 -5.70 4.51
N TYR A 70 3.45 -4.91 3.47
CA TYR A 70 2.59 -4.74 2.32
C TYR A 70 3.19 -5.41 1.08
N PHE A 71 2.35 -6.10 0.33
CA PHE A 71 2.72 -6.76 -0.92
C PHE A 71 1.94 -6.12 -2.06
N CYS A 72 2.63 -5.78 -3.15
CA CYS A 72 1.97 -5.39 -4.38
C CYS A 72 2.12 -6.50 -5.42
N THR A 73 1.01 -6.84 -6.07
CA THR A 73 0.98 -7.78 -7.19
C THR A 73 0.48 -7.07 -8.45
N ALA A 74 0.81 -7.66 -9.59
CA ALA A 74 0.31 -7.25 -10.90
C ALA A 74 -0.35 -8.48 -11.54
N GLU A 75 -1.57 -8.32 -12.05
CA GLU A 75 -2.32 -9.39 -12.70
C GLU A 75 -2.71 -8.96 -14.12
N ASN A 76 -2.43 -9.81 -15.11
CA ASN A 76 -2.88 -9.61 -16.49
C ASN A 76 -3.24 -10.95 -17.15
N GLN A 77 -3.58 -10.93 -18.44
CA GLN A 77 -3.96 -12.13 -19.20
C GLN A 77 -2.82 -13.14 -19.40
N ALA A 78 -1.56 -12.74 -19.17
CA ALA A 78 -0.39 -13.62 -19.26
C ALA A 78 -0.08 -14.33 -17.92
N GLY A 79 -0.72 -13.91 -16.82
CA GLY A 79 -0.46 -14.38 -15.47
C GLY A 79 0.10 -13.30 -14.57
#